data_AF-A0A5A5R8Y6-F1
#
_entry.id   AF-A0A5A5R8Y6-F1
#
_cell.length_a   1.000
_cell.length_b   1.000
_cell.length_c   1.000
_cell.angle_alpha   90.00
_cell.angle_beta   90.00
_cell.angle_gamma   90.00
#
_symmetry.space_group_name_H-M   'P 1'
#
loop_
_entity.id
_entity.type
_entity.pdbx_description
1 polymer ?
#
loop_
_entity_poly.entity_id
_entity_poly.type
_entity_poly.pdbx_seq_one_letter_code
_entity_poly.pdbx_strand_id
1 'polypeptide(L)'
;MIMLSALITPAWGIKPEITDIEDIDDKVTLQIQVTGEGGKPIMGLAESDFQMKVLDKKNNKTYQGKQLPFDWKSPRETTPPDAWIVVLIDFSGSMNCSQALNTKCDAKAVAKGKRKLDAAINALGTFIKLASERKGNTYLSIVPFGVEGKNDKPGACNYYPKVTSETLNNFSLVQDVKLTNFLGSLADKTPCATTNFYQALKETVKFFKNDKEGRFYPKDKEGKPLKPQPRLSIILLSDGFDNNSNYQEVQKTLANLQNNKDIVVHTLGYGLTPQQLGKKYSLGKPAVRGDINNPKLSQETREQLEKEFVDQKQLAEIAKLTGGVTEFAGDADEIAEKLEIFLDAIQGRYEISYIQPNVRRGGEYVATVFTQKVASQSKPYTLDFFGRTLPLETRILMLICIFLALGLGGVIPFYYWGKWLKEKQN
;
A
#
# COMPACT_ATOMS: atom_id res chain seq x y z
N MET A 1 2.44 -52.59 -14.45
CA MET A 1 3.21 -51.33 -14.60
C MET A 1 2.20 -50.24 -14.94
N ILE A 2 1.55 -49.68 -13.93
CA ILE A 2 0.48 -48.70 -14.07
C ILE A 2 1.12 -47.32 -13.92
N MET A 3 1.06 -46.50 -14.96
CA MET A 3 1.45 -45.10 -14.94
C MET A 3 0.64 -44.37 -13.87
N LEU A 4 1.33 -43.87 -12.84
CA LEU A 4 0.78 -42.85 -11.95
C LEU A 4 0.72 -41.54 -12.74
N SER A 5 -0.45 -41.23 -13.27
CA SER A 5 -0.81 -39.88 -13.70
C SER A 5 -0.75 -38.98 -12.47
N ALA A 6 0.23 -38.09 -12.43
CA ALA A 6 0.26 -36.98 -11.48
C ALA A 6 -1.01 -36.14 -11.69
N LEU A 7 -1.93 -36.23 -10.73
CA LEU A 7 -3.04 -35.31 -10.60
C LEU A 7 -2.47 -33.90 -10.40
N ILE A 8 -2.47 -33.11 -11.47
CA ILE A 8 -2.26 -31.67 -11.41
C ILE A 8 -3.49 -31.11 -10.69
N THR A 9 -3.35 -30.83 -9.40
CA THR A 9 -4.34 -30.01 -8.68
C THR A 9 -4.32 -28.60 -9.27
N PRO A 10 -5.48 -28.00 -9.58
CA PRO A 10 -5.53 -26.62 -10.02
C PRO A 10 -5.08 -25.70 -8.87
N ALA A 11 -4.17 -24.77 -9.15
CA ALA A 11 -3.70 -23.76 -8.20
C ALA A 11 -4.83 -22.78 -7.86
N TRP A 12 -5.68 -23.15 -6.91
CA TRP A 12 -6.73 -22.29 -6.37
C TRP A 12 -6.09 -21.37 -5.32
N GLY A 13 -6.08 -20.06 -5.57
CA GLY A 13 -5.86 -19.07 -4.51
C GLY A 13 -4.85 -17.95 -4.80
N ILE A 14 -4.03 -18.02 -5.85
CA ILE A 14 -3.04 -16.99 -6.17
C ILE A 14 -3.56 -16.04 -7.25
N LYS A 15 -3.35 -14.74 -7.08
CA LYS A 15 -3.70 -13.69 -8.04
C LYS A 15 -2.52 -12.73 -8.27
N PRO A 16 -1.78 -12.89 -9.39
CA PRO A 16 -0.75 -11.93 -9.77
C PRO A 16 -1.35 -10.70 -10.48
N GLU A 17 -0.78 -9.53 -10.21
CA GLU A 17 -1.22 -8.24 -10.77
C GLU A 17 -0.01 -7.35 -11.09
N ILE A 18 0.05 -6.82 -12.32
CA ILE A 18 1.06 -5.82 -12.71
C ILE A 18 0.58 -4.44 -12.23
N THR A 19 1.11 -4.02 -11.09
CA THR A 19 0.66 -2.79 -10.43
C THR A 19 1.25 -1.53 -11.06
N ASP A 20 2.45 -1.59 -11.62
CA ASP A 20 3.09 -0.48 -12.33
C ASP A 20 4.04 -0.97 -13.44
N ILE A 21 4.29 -0.11 -14.42
CA ILE A 21 5.26 -0.30 -15.50
C ILE A 21 6.06 0.98 -15.66
N GLU A 22 7.32 0.92 -15.28
CA GLU A 22 8.31 1.95 -15.59
C GLU A 22 9.06 1.55 -16.85
N ASP A 23 9.28 2.53 -17.72
CA ASP A 23 10.02 2.35 -18.95
C ASP A 23 11.04 3.47 -19.13
N ILE A 24 12.31 3.08 -19.30
CA ILE A 24 13.43 3.98 -19.54
C ILE A 24 14.16 3.46 -20.77
N ASP A 25 14.09 4.22 -21.86
CA ASP A 25 14.60 3.84 -23.19
C ASP A 25 14.02 2.50 -23.69
N ASP A 26 14.81 1.43 -23.64
CA ASP A 26 14.43 0.07 -24.03
C ASP A 26 14.32 -0.89 -22.84
N LYS A 27 14.60 -0.41 -21.62
CA LYS A 27 14.45 -1.18 -20.39
C LYS A 27 13.05 -0.97 -19.83
N VAL A 28 12.36 -2.07 -19.55
CA VAL A 28 11.03 -2.09 -18.93
C VAL A 28 11.13 -2.77 -17.58
N THR A 29 10.57 -2.14 -16.55
CA THR A 29 10.50 -2.65 -15.19
C THR A 29 9.05 -2.76 -14.75
N LEU A 30 8.62 -3.99 -14.43
CA LEU A 30 7.28 -4.34 -13.98
C LEU A 30 7.29 -4.51 -12.46
N GLN A 31 6.35 -3.85 -11.78
CA GLN A 31 6.10 -4.04 -10.36
C GLN A 31 4.90 -4.96 -10.16
N ILE A 32 5.13 -6.15 -9.61
CA ILE A 32 4.12 -7.22 -9.54
C ILE A 32 3.72 -7.45 -8.09
N GLN A 33 2.42 -7.38 -7.82
CA GLN A 33 1.84 -7.86 -6.57
C GLN A 33 1.29 -9.26 -6.78
N VAL A 34 1.59 -10.16 -5.86
CA VAL A 34 0.99 -11.50 -5.84
C VAL A 34 0.21 -11.65 -4.55
N THR A 35 -1.10 -11.86 -4.67
CA THR A 35 -1.99 -12.03 -3.52
C THR A 35 -2.54 -13.44 -3.44
N GLY A 36 -2.80 -13.88 -2.20
CA GLY A 36 -3.41 -15.15 -1.86
C GLY A 36 -4.89 -15.01 -1.47
N GLU A 37 -5.37 -15.95 -0.66
CA GLU A 37 -6.70 -15.90 -0.07
C GLU A 37 -6.89 -14.62 0.77
N GLY A 38 -8.07 -14.02 0.69
CA GLY A 38 -8.40 -12.80 1.43
C GLY A 38 -7.59 -11.56 1.03
N GLY A 39 -6.87 -11.60 -0.11
CA GLY A 39 -6.06 -10.48 -0.58
C GLY A 39 -4.70 -10.35 0.11
N LYS A 40 -4.30 -11.32 0.95
CA LYS A 40 -3.02 -11.28 1.66
C LYS A 40 -1.82 -11.36 0.69
N PRO A 41 -0.75 -10.58 0.90
CA PRO A 41 0.44 -10.63 0.05
C PRO A 41 1.19 -11.96 0.20
N ILE A 42 1.72 -12.49 -0.91
CA ILE A 42 2.61 -13.66 -0.91
C ILE A 42 4.04 -13.18 -1.15
N MET A 43 4.91 -13.32 -0.15
CA MET A 43 6.25 -12.70 -0.15
C MET A 43 7.41 -13.67 -0.44
N GLY A 44 7.16 -14.98 -0.47
CA GLY A 44 8.18 -16.04 -0.51
C GLY A 44 8.29 -16.81 -1.82
N LEU A 45 7.85 -16.24 -2.95
CA LEU A 45 8.00 -16.88 -4.26
C LEU A 45 9.42 -16.73 -4.79
N ALA A 46 9.87 -17.72 -5.56
CA ALA A 46 11.18 -17.72 -6.20
C ALA A 46 11.08 -17.26 -7.67
N GLU A 47 12.19 -16.85 -8.27
CA GLU A 47 12.26 -16.48 -9.69
C GLU A 47 11.64 -17.56 -10.61
N SER A 48 11.87 -18.85 -10.31
CA SER A 48 11.34 -19.98 -11.07
C SER A 48 9.81 -20.07 -11.08
N ASP A 49 9.12 -19.40 -10.16
CA ASP A 49 7.67 -19.31 -10.14
C ASP A 49 7.13 -18.34 -11.20
N PHE A 50 7.99 -17.50 -11.80
CA PHE A 50 7.61 -16.44 -12.72
C PHE A 50 7.94 -16.78 -14.17
N GLN A 51 7.02 -16.42 -15.06
CA GLN A 51 7.25 -16.39 -16.51
C GLN A 51 6.65 -15.10 -17.07
N MET A 52 7.20 -14.62 -18.18
CA MET A 52 6.75 -13.39 -18.81
C MET A 52 6.46 -13.57 -20.29
N LYS A 53 5.43 -12.87 -20.75
CA LYS A 53 5.10 -12.73 -22.17
C LYS A 53 4.87 -11.27 -22.51
N VAL A 54 5.39 -10.84 -23.65
CA VAL A 54 5.12 -9.51 -24.20
C VAL A 54 4.62 -9.63 -25.62
N LEU A 55 3.46 -9.05 -25.90
CA LEU A 55 2.89 -8.92 -27.23
C LEU A 55 3.25 -7.56 -27.83
N ASP A 56 3.93 -7.56 -28.96
CA ASP A 56 4.05 -6.41 -29.86
C ASP A 56 2.76 -6.35 -30.71
N LYS A 57 1.90 -5.36 -30.41
CA LYS A 57 0.60 -5.26 -31.06
C LYS A 57 0.70 -5.05 -32.56
N LYS A 58 1.67 -4.24 -33.01
CA LYS A 58 1.76 -3.83 -34.42
C LYS A 58 2.32 -4.94 -35.30
N ASN A 59 3.24 -5.76 -34.79
CA ASN A 59 3.78 -6.90 -35.54
C ASN A 59 3.06 -8.22 -35.22
N ASN A 60 2.08 -8.20 -34.32
CA ASN A 60 1.42 -9.38 -33.76
C ASN A 60 2.40 -10.47 -33.32
N LYS A 61 3.54 -10.04 -32.74
CA LYS A 61 4.64 -10.93 -32.36
C LYS A 61 4.71 -11.02 -30.84
N THR A 62 4.75 -12.25 -30.33
CA THR A 62 4.89 -12.52 -28.89
C THR A 62 6.33 -12.91 -28.57
N TYR A 63 6.90 -12.29 -27.55
CA TYR A 63 8.20 -12.61 -26.98
C TYR A 63 8.01 -13.33 -25.64
N GLN A 64 8.73 -14.44 -25.42
CA GLN A 64 8.68 -15.22 -24.19
C GLN A 64 9.93 -16.12 -24.03
N GLY A 65 10.19 -16.60 -22.82
CA GLY A 65 11.29 -17.52 -22.52
C GLY A 65 12.65 -16.94 -22.92
N LYS A 66 13.48 -17.70 -23.64
CA LYS A 66 14.83 -17.26 -24.05
C LYS A 66 14.84 -16.00 -24.94
N GLN A 67 13.73 -15.66 -25.58
CA GLN A 67 13.62 -14.44 -26.39
C GLN A 67 13.37 -13.18 -25.54
N LEU A 68 13.06 -13.36 -24.27
CA LEU A 68 12.72 -12.31 -23.32
C LEU A 68 13.34 -12.65 -21.95
N PRO A 69 14.69 -12.70 -21.86
CA PRO A 69 15.34 -12.84 -20.57
C PRO A 69 14.97 -11.66 -19.68
N PHE A 70 14.81 -11.92 -18.39
CA PHE A 70 14.45 -10.91 -17.41
C PHE A 70 15.26 -11.08 -16.13
N ASP A 71 15.50 -9.97 -15.45
CA ASP A 71 16.00 -9.94 -14.08
C ASP A 71 14.81 -9.95 -13.12
N TRP A 72 14.97 -10.63 -11.99
CA TRP A 72 13.95 -10.74 -10.96
C TRP A 72 14.47 -10.27 -9.61
N LYS A 73 13.61 -9.61 -8.83
CA LYS A 73 13.89 -9.30 -7.42
C LYS A 73 12.72 -9.71 -6.54
N SER A 74 13.07 -10.24 -5.36
CA SER A 74 12.10 -10.50 -4.31
C SER A 74 11.57 -9.19 -3.70
N PRO A 75 10.43 -9.21 -3.00
CA PRO A 75 9.86 -8.01 -2.38
C PRO A 75 10.73 -7.33 -1.34
N ARG A 76 11.70 -8.06 -0.75
CA ARG A 76 12.66 -7.50 0.21
C ARG A 76 13.86 -6.83 -0.47
N GLU A 77 14.15 -7.20 -1.71
CA GLU A 77 15.25 -6.65 -2.51
C GLU A 77 14.81 -5.44 -3.34
N THR A 78 13.55 -5.42 -3.76
CA THR A 78 12.90 -4.33 -4.49
C THR A 78 12.90 -3.04 -3.67
N THR A 79 13.06 -1.89 -4.36
CA THR A 79 12.76 -0.58 -3.78
C THR A 79 11.29 -0.26 -4.09
N PRO A 80 10.38 -0.31 -3.10
CA PRO A 80 8.98 0.01 -3.35
C PRO A 80 8.81 1.50 -3.70
N PRO A 81 7.72 1.86 -4.40
CA PRO A 81 7.33 3.26 -4.57
C PRO A 81 7.09 3.94 -3.22
N ASP A 82 7.19 5.27 -3.20
CA ASP A 82 6.86 6.06 -2.01
C ASP A 82 5.44 5.74 -1.53
N ALA A 83 5.24 5.64 -0.22
CA ALA A 83 3.96 5.31 0.38
C ALA A 83 3.50 6.41 1.34
N TRP A 84 2.26 6.87 1.18
CA TRP A 84 1.56 7.80 2.06
C TRP A 84 0.47 7.02 2.81
N ILE A 85 0.70 6.79 4.10
CA ILE A 85 -0.15 5.95 4.94
C ILE A 85 -0.81 6.82 6.01
N VAL A 86 -2.14 6.82 6.05
CA VAL A 86 -2.90 7.36 7.19
C VAL A 86 -3.33 6.22 8.10
N VAL A 87 -2.94 6.26 9.36
CA VAL A 87 -3.40 5.32 10.38
C VAL A 87 -4.52 5.98 11.18
N LEU A 88 -5.74 5.51 10.98
CA LEU A 88 -6.92 5.89 11.75
C LEU A 88 -7.02 5.00 12.98
N ILE A 89 -6.87 5.57 14.18
CA ILE A 89 -6.95 4.84 15.46
C ILE A 89 -8.23 5.23 16.18
N ASP A 90 -9.07 4.25 16.54
CA ASP A 90 -10.25 4.52 17.35
C ASP A 90 -9.84 5.07 18.72
N PHE A 91 -10.53 6.12 19.15
CA PHE A 91 -10.35 6.80 20.43
C PHE A 91 -11.62 6.76 21.29
N SER A 92 -12.46 5.77 21.01
CA SER A 92 -13.67 5.47 21.74
C SER A 92 -13.40 5.06 23.20
N GLY A 93 -14.41 5.16 24.07
CA GLY A 93 -14.29 4.73 25.47
C GLY A 93 -13.90 3.25 25.64
N SER A 94 -14.21 2.37 24.68
CA SER A 94 -13.83 0.95 24.70
C SER A 94 -12.32 0.74 24.55
N MET A 95 -11.62 1.68 23.91
CA MET A 95 -10.15 1.65 23.84
C MET A 95 -9.48 1.89 25.21
N ASN A 96 -10.24 2.34 26.21
CA ASN A 96 -9.79 2.42 27.60
C ASN A 96 -10.03 1.12 28.39
N CYS A 97 -10.68 0.10 27.81
CA CYS A 97 -10.80 -1.23 28.42
C CYS A 97 -9.43 -1.91 28.54
N SER A 98 -9.36 -2.94 29.38
CA SER A 98 -8.17 -3.79 29.53
C SER A 98 -7.85 -4.51 28.21
N GLN A 99 -6.56 -4.62 27.90
CA GLN A 99 -6.07 -5.49 26.81
C GLN A 99 -6.28 -6.98 27.10
N ALA A 100 -6.48 -7.36 28.37
CA ALA A 100 -6.84 -8.72 28.75
C ALA A 100 -8.33 -8.98 28.46
N LEU A 101 -8.62 -9.48 27.24
CA LEU A 101 -9.99 -9.59 26.70
C LEU A 101 -10.93 -10.55 27.44
N ASN A 102 -10.39 -11.41 28.32
CA ASN A 102 -11.18 -12.28 29.18
C ASN A 102 -11.81 -11.54 30.38
N THR A 103 -11.38 -10.30 30.65
CA THR A 103 -11.96 -9.46 31.70
C THR A 103 -13.18 -8.68 31.20
N LYS A 104 -14.05 -8.25 32.11
CA LYS A 104 -15.14 -7.32 31.77
C LYS A 104 -14.53 -5.95 31.45
N CYS A 105 -15.09 -5.24 30.48
CA CYS A 105 -14.70 -3.86 30.27
C CYS A 105 -15.21 -2.95 31.39
N ASP A 106 -14.28 -2.53 32.25
CA ASP A 106 -14.45 -1.42 33.18
C ASP A 106 -13.46 -0.30 32.85
N ALA A 107 -13.89 0.58 31.94
CA ALA A 107 -13.08 1.71 31.46
C ALA A 107 -12.69 2.71 32.56
N LYS A 108 -13.25 2.65 33.79
CA LYS A 108 -12.94 3.64 34.84
C LYS A 108 -11.70 3.29 35.67
N ALA A 109 -11.10 2.11 35.48
CA ALA A 109 -10.08 1.58 36.41
C ALA A 109 -8.82 0.97 35.75
N VAL A 110 -8.64 1.10 34.44
CA VAL A 110 -7.49 0.47 33.75
C VAL A 110 -6.27 1.39 33.79
N ALA A 111 -5.21 0.91 34.44
CA ALA A 111 -3.93 1.63 34.50
C ALA A 111 -3.29 1.78 33.11
N LYS A 112 -2.55 2.88 32.90
CA LYS A 112 -1.72 3.08 31.73
C LYS A 112 -0.74 1.91 31.54
N GLY A 113 -0.54 1.49 30.30
CA GLY A 113 0.22 0.31 29.91
C GLY A 113 -0.60 -0.98 29.89
N LYS A 114 -1.86 -0.95 30.34
CA LYS A 114 -2.77 -2.11 30.34
C LYS A 114 -4.02 -1.92 29.50
N ARG A 115 -4.20 -0.76 28.87
CA ARG A 115 -5.37 -0.47 28.05
C ARG A 115 -5.18 -1.03 26.64
N LYS A 116 -6.30 -1.26 25.96
CA LYS A 116 -6.32 -1.54 24.52
C LYS A 116 -5.59 -0.48 23.71
N LEU A 117 -5.78 0.81 24.03
CA LEU A 117 -5.02 1.88 23.38
C LEU A 117 -3.50 1.69 23.53
N ASP A 118 -3.01 1.34 24.71
CA ASP A 118 -1.58 1.18 24.95
C ASP A 118 -1.00 0.04 24.08
N ALA A 119 -1.74 -1.07 23.95
CA ALA A 119 -1.40 -2.17 23.05
C ALA A 119 -1.31 -1.73 21.59
N ALA A 120 -2.32 -0.99 21.10
CA ALA A 120 -2.35 -0.47 19.74
C ALA A 120 -1.19 0.50 19.46
N ILE A 121 -0.89 1.40 20.39
CA ILE A 121 0.25 2.33 20.28
C ILE A 121 1.58 1.58 20.23
N ASN A 122 1.78 0.57 21.08
CA ASN A 122 2.99 -0.24 21.08
C ASN A 122 3.18 -1.00 19.76
N ALA A 123 2.11 -1.62 19.26
CA ALA A 123 2.14 -2.32 17.98
C ALA A 123 2.43 -1.38 16.79
N LEU A 124 1.90 -0.15 16.83
CA LEU A 124 2.26 0.89 15.85
C LEU A 124 3.72 1.31 15.94
N GLY A 125 4.30 1.34 17.15
CA GLY A 125 5.75 1.51 17.33
C GLY A 125 6.54 0.42 16.61
N THR A 126 6.12 -0.84 16.74
CA THR A 126 6.72 -1.97 16.00
C THR A 126 6.54 -1.82 14.50
N PHE A 127 5.35 -1.44 14.03
CA PHE A 127 5.07 -1.18 12.62
C PHE A 127 5.98 -0.10 12.03
N ILE A 128 6.15 1.04 12.72
CA ILE A 128 7.05 2.12 12.29
C ILE A 128 8.48 1.61 12.16
N LYS A 129 8.94 0.83 13.14
CA LYS A 129 10.28 0.24 13.09
C LYS A 129 10.45 -0.66 11.87
N LEU A 130 9.52 -1.60 11.65
CA LEU A 130 9.54 -2.49 10.48
C LEU A 130 9.50 -1.71 9.16
N ALA A 131 8.66 -0.68 9.07
CA ALA A 131 8.58 0.18 7.90
C ALA A 131 9.89 0.97 7.66
N SER A 132 10.59 1.36 8.73
CA SER A 132 11.87 2.07 8.63
C SER A 132 13.02 1.21 8.10
N GLU A 133 12.90 -0.11 8.25
CA GLU A 133 13.86 -1.11 7.74
C GLU A 133 13.61 -1.45 6.26
N ARG A 134 12.46 -1.08 5.69
CA ARG A 134 12.16 -1.26 4.27
C ARG A 134 12.85 -0.18 3.43
N LYS A 135 13.17 -0.54 2.19
CA LYS A 135 13.64 0.43 1.18
C LYS A 135 12.48 1.36 0.76
N GLY A 136 12.80 2.51 0.17
CA GLY A 136 11.80 3.49 -0.29
C GLY A 136 11.32 4.43 0.82
N ASN A 137 10.66 5.53 0.45
CA ASN A 137 10.16 6.49 1.44
C ASN A 137 8.75 6.11 1.91
N THR A 138 8.59 5.99 3.21
CA THR A 138 7.27 5.75 3.83
C THR A 138 6.93 6.93 4.71
N TYR A 139 5.81 7.59 4.40
CA TYR A 139 5.28 8.71 5.13
C TYR A 139 4.04 8.26 5.89
N LEU A 140 4.03 8.52 7.20
CA LEU A 140 2.96 8.12 8.10
C LEU A 140 2.29 9.35 8.70
N SER A 141 0.96 9.36 8.71
CA SER A 141 0.14 10.30 9.49
C SER A 141 -0.76 9.48 10.41
N ILE A 142 -0.60 9.65 11.71
CA ILE A 142 -1.37 8.92 12.72
C ILE A 142 -2.48 9.84 13.23
N VAL A 143 -3.73 9.41 13.07
CA VAL A 143 -4.89 10.25 13.32
C VAL A 143 -5.87 9.50 14.23
N PRO A 144 -5.96 9.89 15.52
CA PRO A 144 -7.03 9.39 16.37
C PRO A 144 -8.39 9.86 15.82
N PHE A 145 -9.43 9.05 15.96
CA PHE A 145 -10.79 9.43 15.57
C PHE A 145 -11.81 9.06 16.64
N GLY A 146 -12.87 9.86 16.70
CA GLY A 146 -13.98 9.68 17.62
C GLY A 146 -14.83 10.94 17.67
N VAL A 147 -16.10 10.80 18.00
CA VAL A 147 -17.04 11.92 18.09
C VAL A 147 -17.64 12.01 19.49
N GLU A 148 -18.21 13.17 19.80
CA GLU A 148 -19.02 13.34 20.99
C GLU A 148 -20.27 12.44 20.91
N GLY A 149 -20.54 11.70 21.98
CA GLY A 149 -21.71 10.85 22.07
C GLY A 149 -22.98 11.70 22.15
N LYS A 150 -24.06 11.28 21.48
CA LYS A 150 -25.34 12.01 21.47
C LYS A 150 -25.94 12.23 22.87
N ASN A 151 -25.56 11.39 23.82
CA ASN A 151 -26.03 11.42 25.21
C ASN A 151 -24.91 11.77 26.21
N ASP A 152 -23.73 12.18 25.72
CA ASP A 152 -22.63 12.58 26.60
C ASP A 152 -23.02 13.87 27.32
N LYS A 153 -22.73 13.92 28.63
CA LYS A 153 -22.83 15.18 29.37
C LYS A 153 -21.74 16.13 28.86
N PRO A 154 -21.98 17.45 28.78
CA PRO A 154 -20.93 18.41 28.47
C PRO A 154 -19.70 18.20 29.38
N GLY A 155 -18.53 17.99 28.77
CA GLY A 155 -17.28 17.70 29.50
C GLY A 155 -17.11 16.24 29.95
N ALA A 156 -17.93 15.28 29.46
CA ALA A 156 -17.76 13.86 29.76
C ALA A 156 -16.44 13.28 29.21
N CYS A 157 -15.87 13.92 28.20
CA CYS A 157 -14.56 13.58 27.65
C CYS A 157 -13.68 14.82 27.53
N ASN A 158 -12.42 14.69 27.97
CA ASN A 158 -11.44 15.77 27.91
C ASN A 158 -10.79 15.90 26.52
N TYR A 159 -11.06 14.96 25.60
CA TYR A 159 -10.42 14.90 24.30
C TYR A 159 -11.30 14.22 23.24
N TYR A 160 -11.88 15.03 22.35
CA TYR A 160 -12.59 14.55 21.16
C TYR A 160 -11.73 14.77 19.92
N PRO A 161 -11.04 13.74 19.41
CA PRO A 161 -10.15 13.89 18.27
C PRO A 161 -10.94 14.16 16.99
N LYS A 162 -10.59 15.23 16.26
CA LYS A 162 -11.21 15.57 14.99
C LYS A 162 -10.33 15.16 13.82
N VAL A 163 -10.92 14.46 12.87
CA VAL A 163 -10.29 14.17 11.58
C VAL A 163 -10.50 15.36 10.67
N THR A 164 -9.44 16.13 10.42
CA THR A 164 -9.44 17.35 9.60
C THR A 164 -8.28 17.29 8.62
N SER A 165 -8.29 18.16 7.60
CA SER A 165 -7.15 18.26 6.68
C SER A 165 -5.84 18.59 7.39
N GLU A 166 -5.88 19.33 8.50
CA GLU A 166 -4.69 19.64 9.30
C GLU A 166 -4.12 18.40 10.00
N THR A 167 -4.97 17.62 10.68
CA THR A 167 -4.53 16.40 11.37
C THR A 167 -4.07 15.33 10.38
N LEU A 168 -4.77 15.21 9.25
CA LEU A 168 -4.41 14.29 8.16
C LEU A 168 -3.08 14.67 7.49
N ASN A 169 -2.79 15.97 7.34
CA ASN A 169 -1.57 16.47 6.70
C ASN A 169 -0.28 16.31 7.55
N ASN A 170 -0.38 15.83 8.80
CA ASN A 170 0.76 15.75 9.71
C ASN A 170 1.67 14.54 9.43
N PHE A 171 2.08 14.36 8.17
CA PHE A 171 2.94 13.28 7.74
C PHE A 171 4.37 13.46 8.20
N SER A 172 4.99 12.37 8.63
CA SER A 172 6.42 12.27 8.89
C SER A 172 6.96 11.00 8.25
N LEU A 173 8.22 11.04 7.81
CA LEU A 173 8.92 9.83 7.39
C LEU A 173 8.99 8.85 8.57
N VAL A 174 8.90 7.55 8.30
CA VAL A 174 8.94 6.50 9.35
C VAL A 174 10.26 6.49 10.14
N GLN A 175 11.32 7.10 9.62
CA GLN A 175 12.59 7.30 10.32
C GLN A 175 12.59 8.52 11.28
N ASP A 176 11.56 9.38 11.24
CA ASP A 176 11.50 10.59 12.07
C ASP A 176 11.00 10.27 13.49
N VAL A 177 11.79 10.69 14.49
CA VAL A 177 11.48 10.59 15.93
C VAL A 177 10.15 11.27 16.31
N LYS A 178 9.67 12.23 15.52
CA LYS A 178 8.36 12.88 15.73
C LYS A 178 7.22 11.87 15.84
N LEU A 179 7.24 10.78 15.07
CA LEU A 179 6.20 9.75 15.12
C LEU A 179 6.19 9.04 16.49
N THR A 180 7.36 8.67 17.00
CA THR A 180 7.47 8.03 18.32
C THR A 180 7.04 8.99 19.44
N ASN A 181 7.41 10.26 19.36
CA ASN A 181 6.98 11.28 20.31
C ASN A 181 5.45 11.48 20.27
N PHE A 182 4.87 11.51 19.07
CA PHE A 182 3.42 11.64 18.90
C PHE A 182 2.68 10.41 19.45
N LEU A 183 3.16 9.20 19.20
CA LEU A 183 2.64 7.95 19.79
C LEU A 183 2.65 8.01 21.33
N GLY A 184 3.76 8.46 21.93
CA GLY A 184 3.84 8.68 23.37
C GLY A 184 2.78 9.66 23.88
N SER A 185 2.59 10.77 23.17
CA SER A 185 1.57 11.78 23.52
C SER A 185 0.14 11.26 23.40
N LEU A 186 -0.14 10.34 22.46
CA LEU A 186 -1.43 9.67 22.33
C LEU A 186 -1.67 8.69 23.49
N ALA A 187 -0.65 7.94 23.89
CA ALA A 187 -0.74 7.05 25.05
C ALA A 187 -1.00 7.80 26.37
N ASP A 188 -0.66 9.09 26.46
CA ASP A 188 -1.00 9.91 27.63
C ASP A 188 -2.47 10.35 27.67
N LYS A 189 -3.21 10.21 26.57
CA LYS A 189 -4.63 10.57 26.53
C LYS A 189 -5.51 9.45 27.06
N THR A 190 -6.72 9.84 27.48
CA THR A 190 -7.77 8.92 27.89
C THR A 190 -8.84 8.88 26.81
N PRO A 191 -8.99 7.76 26.08
CA PRO A 191 -10.10 7.56 25.16
C PRO A 191 -11.44 7.63 25.88
N CYS A 192 -12.34 8.43 25.35
CA CYS A 192 -13.69 8.60 25.89
C CYS A 192 -14.69 9.03 24.82
N ALA A 193 -14.29 9.04 23.55
CA ALA A 193 -15.17 9.40 22.46
C ALA A 193 -16.11 8.25 22.09
N THR A 194 -16.88 8.46 21.04
CA THR A 194 -17.74 7.46 20.43
C THR A 194 -17.23 7.12 19.01
N THR A 195 -17.22 5.84 18.63
CA THR A 195 -16.72 5.36 17.33
C THR A 195 -17.54 5.91 16.15
N ASN A 196 -16.86 6.56 15.19
CA ASN A 196 -17.43 6.96 13.89
C ASN A 196 -16.38 6.84 12.79
N PHE A 197 -16.09 5.60 12.38
CA PHE A 197 -15.06 5.34 11.39
C PHE A 197 -15.48 5.71 9.96
N TYR A 198 -16.79 5.77 9.63
CA TYR A 198 -17.19 6.22 8.29
C TYR A 198 -16.90 7.69 8.06
N GLN A 199 -17.13 8.55 9.06
CA GLN A 199 -16.74 9.95 8.96
C GLN A 199 -15.22 10.11 8.81
N ALA A 200 -14.44 9.36 9.61
CA ALA A 200 -12.98 9.38 9.53
C ALA A 200 -12.48 8.94 8.15
N LEU A 201 -13.01 7.84 7.60
CA LEU A 201 -12.70 7.37 6.25
C LEU A 201 -13.08 8.38 5.18
N LYS A 202 -14.27 8.97 5.27
CA LYS A 202 -14.77 9.97 4.32
C LYS A 202 -13.86 11.19 4.24
N GLU A 203 -13.45 11.76 5.37
CA GLU A 203 -12.55 12.92 5.39
C GLU A 203 -11.14 12.54 4.91
N THR A 204 -10.67 11.34 5.23
CA THR A 204 -9.35 10.84 4.77
C THR A 204 -9.31 10.63 3.26
N VAL A 205 -10.33 10.00 2.68
CA VAL A 205 -10.45 9.83 1.23
C VAL A 205 -10.55 11.18 0.53
N LYS A 206 -11.36 12.10 1.06
CA LYS A 206 -11.47 13.46 0.52
C LYS A 206 -10.13 14.19 0.53
N PHE A 207 -9.34 14.02 1.59
CA PHE A 207 -8.01 14.59 1.71
C PHE A 207 -7.04 14.02 0.68
N PHE A 208 -6.95 12.70 0.53
CA PHE A 208 -6.08 12.09 -0.48
C PHE A 208 -6.46 12.49 -1.91
N LYS A 209 -7.74 12.68 -2.20
CA LYS A 209 -8.24 13.11 -3.51
C LYS A 209 -7.93 14.55 -3.88
N ASN A 210 -7.36 15.35 -2.98
CA ASN A 210 -7.08 16.75 -3.26
C ASN A 210 -6.02 16.86 -4.36
N ASP A 211 -6.45 17.11 -5.59
CA ASP A 211 -5.61 17.19 -6.80
C ASP A 211 -4.61 18.35 -6.78
N LYS A 212 -4.78 19.31 -5.87
CA LYS A 212 -3.81 20.39 -5.61
C LYS A 212 -2.58 19.90 -4.83
N GLU A 213 -2.65 18.74 -4.20
CA GLU A 213 -1.55 18.10 -3.48
C GLU A 213 -0.68 17.30 -4.45
N GLY A 214 0.33 17.96 -5.03
CA GLY A 214 1.24 17.35 -6.01
C GLY A 214 2.04 16.15 -5.48
N ARG A 215 2.10 15.93 -4.16
CA ARG A 215 2.84 14.80 -3.56
C ARG A 215 2.12 13.45 -3.64
N PHE A 216 0.78 13.45 -3.72
CA PHE A 216 -0.01 12.21 -3.83
C PHE A 216 -0.11 11.73 -5.27
N TYR A 217 -0.13 12.67 -6.21
CA TYR A 217 -0.23 12.40 -7.66
C TYR A 217 0.82 13.23 -8.41
N PRO A 218 2.12 12.92 -8.23
CA PRO A 218 3.19 13.71 -8.80
C PRO A 218 3.20 13.58 -10.33
N LYS A 219 3.51 14.70 -10.98
CA LYS A 219 3.57 14.85 -12.43
C LYS A 219 4.90 15.44 -12.86
N ASP A 220 5.35 15.09 -14.06
CA ASP A 220 6.50 15.72 -14.73
C ASP A 220 6.18 17.14 -15.21
N LYS A 221 7.15 17.80 -15.85
CA LYS A 221 7.01 19.18 -16.34
C LYS A 221 5.98 19.30 -17.45
N GLU A 222 5.72 18.21 -18.16
CA GLU A 222 4.77 18.05 -19.24
C GLU A 222 3.36 17.69 -18.74
N GLY A 223 3.20 17.49 -17.42
CA GLY A 223 1.93 17.17 -16.77
C GLY A 223 1.55 15.69 -16.81
N LYS A 224 2.46 14.79 -17.23
CA LYS A 224 2.25 13.34 -17.20
C LYS A 224 2.53 12.79 -15.79
N PRO A 225 1.77 11.77 -15.32
CA PRO A 225 2.05 11.14 -14.03
C PRO A 225 3.45 10.52 -13.98
N LEU A 226 4.22 10.81 -12.93
CA LEU A 226 5.51 10.14 -12.70
C LEU A 226 5.28 8.66 -12.38
N LYS A 227 6.15 7.78 -12.85
CA LYS A 227 6.07 6.35 -12.53
C LYS A 227 7.32 5.92 -11.74
N PRO A 228 7.18 5.04 -10.74
CA PRO A 228 5.91 4.54 -10.22
C PRO A 228 5.12 5.60 -9.43
N GLN A 229 3.79 5.51 -9.44
CA GLN A 229 2.96 6.42 -8.64
C GLN A 229 3.05 6.06 -7.13
N PRO A 230 3.02 7.05 -6.23
CA PRO A 230 2.99 6.80 -4.79
C PRO A 230 1.79 5.95 -4.38
N ARG A 231 1.95 5.13 -3.34
CA ARG A 231 0.86 4.35 -2.74
C ARG A 231 0.11 5.18 -1.73
N LEU A 232 -1.22 5.22 -1.86
CA LEU A 232 -2.09 5.88 -0.90
C LEU A 232 -2.83 4.79 -0.12
N SER A 233 -2.58 4.74 1.19
CA SER A 233 -3.16 3.68 2.03
C SER A 233 -3.74 4.24 3.32
N ILE A 234 -4.83 3.63 3.75
CA ILE A 234 -5.48 3.92 5.03
C ILE A 234 -5.44 2.63 5.84
N ILE A 235 -4.91 2.68 7.06
CA ILE A 235 -5.02 1.58 8.03
C ILE A 235 -6.05 2.02 9.07
N LEU A 236 -7.19 1.34 9.13
CA LEU A 236 -8.25 1.58 10.10
C LEU A 236 -8.16 0.55 11.24
N LEU A 237 -7.78 1.00 12.43
CA LEU A 237 -7.75 0.20 13.66
C LEU A 237 -8.95 0.58 14.52
N SER A 238 -9.84 -0.38 14.78
CA SER A 238 -11.07 -0.16 15.54
C SER A 238 -11.38 -1.34 16.46
N ASP A 239 -11.79 -1.04 17.70
CA ASP A 239 -12.24 -2.04 18.68
C ASP A 239 -13.75 -2.04 18.90
N GLY A 240 -14.48 -1.27 18.08
CA GLY A 240 -15.92 -1.13 18.17
C GLY A 240 -16.63 -1.19 16.82
N PHE A 241 -17.84 -0.64 16.80
CA PHE A 241 -18.71 -0.54 15.63
C PHE A 241 -19.21 0.90 15.46
N ASP A 242 -19.55 1.29 14.23
CA ASP A 242 -20.10 2.63 14.00
C ASP A 242 -21.53 2.74 14.54
N ASN A 243 -21.73 3.67 15.47
CA ASN A 243 -23.00 3.95 16.14
C ASN A 243 -23.58 5.34 15.82
N ASN A 244 -22.90 6.15 14.99
CA ASN A 244 -23.27 7.54 14.73
C ASN A 244 -23.62 7.83 13.28
N SER A 245 -23.14 7.01 12.35
CA SER A 245 -23.40 7.17 10.92
C SER A 245 -24.80 6.70 10.55
N ASN A 246 -25.49 7.49 9.72
CA ASN A 246 -26.74 7.07 9.11
C ASN A 246 -26.47 6.23 7.84
N TYR A 247 -27.45 5.42 7.43
CA TYR A 247 -27.31 4.52 6.28
C TYR A 247 -26.90 5.26 4.98
N GLN A 248 -27.43 6.46 4.73
CA GLN A 248 -27.08 7.22 3.52
C GLN A 248 -25.62 7.67 3.51
N GLU A 249 -25.08 8.08 4.67
CA GLU A 249 -23.68 8.46 4.82
C GLU A 249 -22.74 7.27 4.65
N VAL A 250 -23.12 6.11 5.21
CA VAL A 250 -22.40 4.84 4.99
C VAL A 250 -22.32 4.55 3.50
N GLN A 251 -23.46 4.51 2.80
CA GLN A 251 -23.48 4.20 1.36
C GLN A 251 -22.69 5.19 0.51
N LYS A 252 -22.76 6.50 0.83
CA LYS A 252 -21.94 7.52 0.15
C LYS A 252 -20.46 7.29 0.38
N THR A 253 -20.06 6.92 1.59
CA THR A 253 -18.65 6.66 1.93
C THR A 253 -18.14 5.41 1.22
N LEU A 254 -18.92 4.32 1.21
CA LEU A 254 -18.59 3.09 0.49
C LEU A 254 -18.49 3.33 -1.02
N ALA A 255 -19.43 4.08 -1.61
CA ALA A 255 -19.38 4.46 -3.02
C ALA A 255 -18.15 5.32 -3.34
N ASN A 256 -17.80 6.27 -2.46
CA ASN A 256 -16.58 7.07 -2.60
C ASN A 256 -15.33 6.19 -2.56
N LEU A 257 -15.24 5.23 -1.64
CA LEU A 257 -14.11 4.29 -1.57
C LEU A 257 -14.00 3.48 -2.87
N GLN A 258 -15.09 2.89 -3.34
CA GLN A 258 -15.12 2.07 -4.56
C GLN A 258 -14.73 2.85 -5.82
N ASN A 259 -15.07 4.14 -5.88
CA ASN A 259 -14.76 5.00 -7.02
C ASN A 259 -13.31 5.53 -7.03
N ASN A 260 -12.53 5.33 -5.96
CA ASN A 260 -11.16 5.84 -5.85
C ASN A 260 -10.18 4.68 -5.65
N LYS A 261 -9.95 3.93 -6.73
CA LYS A 261 -9.18 2.67 -6.72
C LYS A 261 -7.71 2.82 -6.37
N ASP A 262 -7.18 4.04 -6.42
CA ASP A 262 -5.78 4.33 -6.07
C ASP A 262 -5.56 4.41 -4.55
N ILE A 263 -6.65 4.49 -3.76
CA ILE A 263 -6.62 4.52 -2.30
C ILE A 263 -7.05 3.15 -1.78
N VAL A 264 -6.16 2.49 -1.04
CA VAL A 264 -6.41 1.16 -0.46
C VAL A 264 -6.66 1.27 1.04
N VAL A 265 -7.73 0.65 1.55
CA VAL A 265 -8.05 0.63 2.98
C VAL A 265 -7.80 -0.76 3.55
N HIS A 266 -6.92 -0.84 4.54
CA HIS A 266 -6.71 -2.02 5.37
C HIS A 266 -7.47 -1.83 6.68
N THR A 267 -8.09 -2.90 7.20
CA THR A 267 -8.91 -2.84 8.42
C THR A 267 -8.46 -3.86 9.44
N LEU A 268 -8.25 -3.41 10.68
CA LEU A 268 -7.89 -4.26 11.81
C LEU A 268 -8.94 -4.12 12.90
N GLY A 269 -9.71 -5.19 13.10
CA GLY A 269 -10.58 -5.32 14.26
C GLY A 269 -9.79 -5.74 15.48
N TYR A 270 -9.90 -4.99 16.59
CA TYR A 270 -9.21 -5.32 17.84
C TYR A 270 -10.20 -5.75 18.91
N GLY A 271 -10.09 -6.98 19.41
CA GLY A 271 -10.95 -7.47 20.49
C GLY A 271 -11.24 -8.96 20.34
N LEU A 272 -12.41 -9.37 20.82
CA LEU A 272 -12.89 -10.74 20.64
C LEU A 272 -13.65 -10.84 19.33
N THR A 273 -13.40 -11.90 18.56
CA THR A 273 -14.19 -12.20 17.38
C THR A 273 -15.66 -12.41 17.77
N PRO A 274 -16.63 -12.19 16.87
CA PRO A 274 -18.04 -12.49 17.13
C PRO A 274 -18.28 -13.90 17.69
N GLN A 275 -17.52 -14.89 17.24
CA GLN A 275 -17.57 -16.27 17.71
C GLN A 275 -17.09 -16.39 19.16
N GLN A 276 -15.97 -15.77 19.51
CA GLN A 276 -15.45 -15.76 20.88
C GLN A 276 -16.38 -14.99 21.83
N LEU A 277 -16.92 -13.86 21.39
CA LEU A 277 -17.86 -13.06 22.16
C LEU A 277 -19.17 -13.82 22.43
N GLY A 278 -19.67 -14.53 21.42
CA GLY A 278 -20.85 -15.41 21.54
C GLY A 278 -20.64 -16.54 22.57
N LYS A 279 -19.43 -17.08 22.66
CA LYS A 279 -19.06 -18.04 23.72
C LYS A 279 -18.97 -17.38 25.09
N LYS A 280 -18.30 -16.22 25.21
CA LYS A 280 -18.11 -15.47 26.47
C LYS A 280 -19.43 -15.15 27.16
N TYR A 281 -20.46 -14.77 26.39
CA TYR A 281 -21.79 -14.41 26.90
C TYR A 281 -22.87 -15.50 26.69
N SER A 282 -22.46 -16.72 26.34
CA SER A 282 -23.37 -17.88 26.18
C SER A 282 -24.56 -17.62 25.25
N LEU A 283 -24.33 -16.94 24.12
CA LEU A 283 -25.38 -16.58 23.16
C LEU A 283 -25.87 -17.77 22.29
N GLY A 284 -25.12 -18.88 22.27
CA GLY A 284 -25.40 -20.04 21.41
C GLY A 284 -25.14 -19.82 19.91
N LYS A 285 -24.66 -18.63 19.53
CA LYS A 285 -24.34 -18.20 18.16
C LYS A 285 -23.21 -17.16 18.20
N PRO A 286 -22.54 -16.85 17.08
CA PRO A 286 -21.68 -15.69 16.99
C PRO A 286 -22.47 -14.41 17.32
N ALA A 287 -21.87 -13.52 18.10
CA ALA A 287 -22.48 -12.26 18.50
C ALA A 287 -22.80 -11.40 17.27
N VAL A 288 -23.96 -10.74 17.29
CA VAL A 288 -24.35 -9.76 16.28
C VAL A 288 -24.74 -8.46 16.95
N ARG A 289 -24.69 -7.34 16.20
CA ARG A 289 -25.08 -6.02 16.70
C ARG A 289 -26.47 -6.00 17.36
N GLY A 290 -27.40 -6.83 16.87
CA GLY A 290 -28.74 -6.96 17.45
C GLY A 290 -28.77 -7.51 18.88
N ASP A 291 -27.73 -8.23 19.32
CA ASP A 291 -27.67 -8.80 20.68
C ASP A 291 -27.47 -7.70 21.74
N ILE A 292 -26.89 -6.54 21.37
CA ILE A 292 -26.73 -5.37 22.25
C ILE A 292 -28.11 -4.85 22.74
N ASN A 293 -29.14 -4.98 21.92
CA ASN A 293 -30.51 -4.52 22.24
C ASN A 293 -31.47 -5.68 22.57
N ASN A 294 -30.96 -6.89 22.77
CA ASN A 294 -31.81 -8.07 22.97
C ASN A 294 -32.43 -8.09 24.38
N PRO A 295 -33.76 -7.92 24.53
CA PRO A 295 -34.41 -7.82 25.84
C PRO A 295 -34.34 -9.12 26.66
N LYS A 296 -33.97 -10.25 26.04
CA LYS A 296 -33.76 -11.53 26.75
C LYS A 296 -32.44 -11.58 27.51
N LEU A 297 -31.50 -10.68 27.23
CA LEU A 297 -30.22 -10.60 27.93
C LEU A 297 -30.31 -9.61 29.09
N SER A 298 -29.56 -9.88 30.16
CA SER A 298 -29.44 -8.95 31.29
C SER A 298 -28.92 -7.58 30.81
N GLN A 299 -29.29 -6.51 31.52
CA GLN A 299 -28.79 -5.17 31.21
C GLN A 299 -27.26 -5.12 31.24
N GLU A 300 -26.64 -5.73 32.25
CA GLU A 300 -25.17 -5.79 32.37
C GLU A 300 -24.52 -6.48 31.16
N THR A 301 -25.09 -7.60 30.70
CA THR A 301 -24.61 -8.31 29.52
C THR A 301 -24.69 -7.45 28.26
N ARG A 302 -25.79 -6.71 28.09
CA ARG A 302 -25.99 -5.81 26.95
C ARG A 302 -24.97 -4.67 26.94
N GLU A 303 -24.73 -4.06 28.10
CA GLU A 303 -23.73 -2.98 28.26
C GLU A 303 -22.29 -3.47 28.01
N GLN A 304 -21.97 -4.70 28.42
CA GLN A 304 -20.66 -5.29 28.15
C GLN A 304 -20.49 -5.69 26.68
N LEU A 305 -21.54 -6.24 26.05
CA LEU A 305 -21.55 -6.51 24.61
C LEU A 305 -21.34 -5.24 23.80
N GLU A 306 -21.98 -4.12 24.17
CA GLU A 306 -21.80 -2.84 23.48
C GLU A 306 -20.33 -2.38 23.49
N LYS A 307 -19.61 -2.58 24.59
CA LYS A 307 -18.21 -2.17 24.76
C LYS A 307 -17.19 -3.11 24.10
N GLU A 308 -17.56 -4.35 23.85
CA GLU A 308 -16.65 -5.40 23.35
C GLU A 308 -16.95 -5.83 21.91
N PHE A 309 -18.11 -5.46 21.36
CA PHE A 309 -18.50 -5.87 20.02
C PHE A 309 -17.76 -5.08 18.94
N VAL A 310 -17.04 -5.80 18.09
CA VAL A 310 -16.40 -5.27 16.88
C VAL A 310 -17.21 -5.69 15.65
N ASP A 311 -17.54 -4.75 14.76
CA ASP A 311 -18.25 -5.08 13.52
C ASP A 311 -17.29 -5.63 12.44
N GLN A 312 -16.88 -6.89 12.62
CA GLN A 312 -15.95 -7.57 11.71
C GLN A 312 -16.46 -7.59 10.26
N LYS A 313 -17.79 -7.69 10.04
CA LYS A 313 -18.35 -7.76 8.69
C LYS A 313 -18.21 -6.43 7.96
N GLN A 314 -18.52 -5.32 8.62
CA GLN A 314 -18.35 -3.99 8.03
C GLN A 314 -16.88 -3.67 7.76
N LEU A 315 -15.99 -4.01 8.69
CA LEU A 315 -14.54 -3.84 8.48
C LEU A 315 -14.04 -4.66 7.27
N ALA A 316 -14.53 -5.89 7.11
CA ALA A 316 -14.22 -6.74 5.96
C ALA A 316 -14.73 -6.17 4.64
N GLU A 317 -15.93 -5.61 4.64
CA GLU A 317 -16.52 -4.98 3.46
C GLU A 317 -15.71 -3.77 2.99
N ILE A 318 -15.31 -2.89 3.92
CA ILE A 318 -14.51 -1.70 3.63
C ILE A 318 -13.20 -2.05 2.93
N ALA A 319 -12.44 -3.01 3.47
CA ALA A 319 -11.17 -3.39 2.86
C ALA A 319 -11.37 -4.06 1.51
N LYS A 320 -12.34 -4.98 1.42
CA LYS A 320 -12.65 -5.70 0.18
C LYS A 320 -13.00 -4.75 -0.97
N LEU A 321 -13.74 -3.67 -0.70
CA LEU A 321 -14.14 -2.68 -1.71
C LEU A 321 -12.95 -1.95 -2.36
N THR A 322 -11.84 -1.82 -1.62
CA THR A 322 -10.64 -1.10 -2.07
C THR A 322 -9.47 -2.03 -2.41
N GLY A 323 -9.68 -3.35 -2.32
CA GLY A 323 -8.62 -4.34 -2.53
C GLY A 323 -7.62 -4.45 -1.38
N GLY A 324 -7.95 -3.93 -0.19
CA GLY A 324 -7.14 -4.04 1.01
C GLY A 324 -7.32 -5.36 1.76
N VAL A 325 -6.61 -5.46 2.88
CA VAL A 325 -6.59 -6.65 3.74
C VAL A 325 -7.38 -6.36 5.01
N THR A 326 -8.19 -7.33 5.45
CA THR A 326 -8.85 -7.29 6.76
C THR A 326 -8.25 -8.34 7.66
N GLU A 327 -7.88 -7.92 8.85
CA GLU A 327 -7.42 -8.81 9.91
C GLU A 327 -8.17 -8.55 11.21
N PHE A 328 -8.02 -9.48 12.13
CA PHE A 328 -8.57 -9.39 13.46
C PHE A 328 -7.50 -9.82 14.46
N ALA A 329 -7.38 -9.09 15.56
CA ALA A 329 -6.39 -9.36 16.60
C ALA A 329 -7.04 -9.37 17.99
N GLY A 330 -6.63 -10.31 18.83
CA GLY A 330 -7.04 -10.43 20.23
C GLY A 330 -6.10 -9.73 21.21
N ASP A 331 -4.85 -9.48 20.85
CA ASP A 331 -3.86 -8.88 21.74
C ASP A 331 -2.82 -8.04 20.99
N ALA A 332 -1.89 -7.45 21.74
CA ALA A 332 -0.87 -6.54 21.21
C ALA A 332 0.09 -7.21 20.21
N ASP A 333 0.46 -8.47 20.46
CA ASP A 333 1.41 -9.20 19.61
C ASP A 333 0.74 -9.56 18.29
N GLU A 334 -0.52 -10.01 18.34
CA GLU A 334 -1.31 -10.23 17.14
C GLU A 334 -1.50 -8.92 16.35
N ILE A 335 -1.77 -7.77 16.98
CA ILE A 335 -1.88 -6.48 16.27
C ILE A 335 -0.59 -6.21 15.48
N ALA A 336 0.58 -6.37 16.11
CA ALA A 336 1.86 -6.13 15.45
C ALA A 336 2.08 -7.05 14.24
N GLU A 337 1.78 -8.35 14.38
CA GLU A 337 1.85 -9.32 13.29
C GLU A 337 0.91 -8.93 12.13
N LYS A 338 -0.33 -8.51 12.43
CA LYS A 338 -1.29 -8.12 11.39
C LYS A 338 -0.91 -6.81 10.70
N LEU A 339 -0.30 -5.88 11.43
CA LEU A 339 0.26 -4.65 10.85
C LEU A 339 1.44 -4.94 9.91
N GLU A 340 2.25 -5.97 10.18
CA GLU A 340 3.29 -6.43 9.25
C GLU A 340 2.68 -6.94 7.93
N ILE A 341 1.58 -7.71 8.00
CA ILE A 341 0.84 -8.15 6.80
C ILE A 341 0.35 -6.93 5.99
N PHE A 342 -0.09 -5.86 6.65
CA PHE A 342 -0.48 -4.63 5.96
C PHE A 342 0.71 -3.94 5.30
N LEU A 343 1.85 -3.87 5.99
CA LEU A 343 3.07 -3.32 5.39
C LEU A 343 3.47 -4.09 4.13
N ASP A 344 3.43 -5.42 4.19
CA ASP A 344 3.68 -6.29 3.03
C ASP A 344 2.63 -6.09 1.91
N ALA A 345 1.37 -5.79 2.25
CA ALA A 345 0.36 -5.51 1.24
C ALA A 345 0.62 -4.18 0.53
N ILE A 346 1.09 -3.18 1.27
CA ILE A 346 1.40 -1.83 0.78
C ILE A 346 2.69 -1.84 -0.05
N GLN A 347 3.75 -2.48 0.43
CA GLN A 347 5.11 -2.36 -0.12
C GLN A 347 5.64 -3.63 -0.77
N GLY A 348 5.05 -4.79 -0.50
CA GLY A 348 5.54 -6.08 -0.99
C GLY A 348 5.28 -6.27 -2.48
N ARG A 349 6.28 -5.99 -3.31
CA ARG A 349 6.22 -6.15 -4.77
C ARG A 349 7.45 -6.86 -5.31
N TYR A 350 7.22 -7.84 -6.16
CA TYR A 350 8.28 -8.42 -6.98
C TYR A 350 8.60 -7.45 -8.12
N GLU A 351 9.86 -7.38 -8.49
CA GLU A 351 10.29 -6.60 -9.66
C GLU A 351 10.73 -7.56 -10.76
N ILE A 352 10.21 -7.37 -11.97
CA ILE A 352 10.71 -8.03 -13.18
C ILE A 352 11.19 -6.96 -14.14
N SER A 353 12.48 -6.99 -14.50
CA SER A 353 13.07 -6.04 -15.45
C SER A 353 13.55 -6.77 -16.70
N TYR A 354 13.34 -6.19 -17.88
CA TYR A 354 13.82 -6.77 -19.14
C TYR A 354 14.11 -5.70 -20.18
N ILE A 355 14.89 -6.09 -21.20
CA ILE A 355 15.12 -5.25 -22.38
C ILE A 355 14.09 -5.64 -23.43
N GLN A 356 13.27 -4.68 -23.85
CA GLN A 356 12.24 -4.91 -24.85
C GLN A 356 12.90 -5.30 -26.18
N PRO A 357 12.56 -6.47 -26.76
CA PRO A 357 13.10 -6.86 -28.06
C PRO A 357 12.48 -6.03 -29.18
N ASN A 358 13.30 -5.65 -30.17
CA ASN A 358 12.88 -4.89 -31.35
C ASN A 358 12.07 -3.63 -31.02
N VAL A 359 12.61 -2.80 -30.11
CA VAL A 359 12.00 -1.54 -29.72
C VAL A 359 11.79 -0.63 -30.93
N ARG A 360 10.65 0.04 -30.93
CA ARG A 360 10.32 1.11 -31.86
C ARG A 360 9.83 2.30 -31.07
N ARG A 361 10.17 3.50 -31.54
CA ARG A 361 9.64 4.75 -31.00
C ARG A 361 8.12 4.77 -31.10
N GLY A 362 7.45 5.03 -29.99
CA GLY A 362 5.98 4.99 -29.90
C GLY A 362 5.40 3.59 -30.11
N GLY A 363 6.20 2.53 -29.92
CA GLY A 363 5.75 1.16 -30.04
C GLY A 363 4.79 0.78 -28.92
N GLU A 364 3.64 0.20 -29.26
CA GLU A 364 2.68 -0.32 -28.29
C GLU A 364 2.92 -1.80 -27.98
N TYR A 365 3.02 -2.10 -26.69
CA TYR A 365 3.28 -3.44 -26.19
C TYR A 365 2.28 -3.80 -25.09
N VAL A 366 2.12 -5.10 -24.84
CA VAL A 366 1.26 -5.62 -23.77
C VAL A 366 2.04 -6.67 -22.99
N ALA A 367 2.27 -6.42 -21.71
CA ALA A 367 2.95 -7.35 -20.81
C ALA A 367 1.93 -8.23 -20.06
N THR A 368 2.27 -9.52 -19.91
CA THR A 368 1.56 -10.47 -19.06
C THR A 368 2.58 -11.27 -18.26
N VAL A 369 2.39 -11.32 -16.94
CA VAL A 369 3.23 -12.10 -16.03
C VAL A 369 2.44 -13.32 -15.58
N PHE A 370 3.08 -14.48 -15.57
CA PHE A 370 2.53 -15.71 -15.06
C PHE A 370 3.25 -16.06 -13.77
N THR A 371 2.49 -16.36 -12.73
CA THR A 371 3.02 -16.82 -11.44
C THR A 371 2.40 -18.17 -11.14
N GLN A 372 3.23 -19.21 -11.00
CA GLN A 372 2.77 -20.60 -10.81
C GLN A 372 1.66 -21.01 -11.80
N LYS A 373 1.84 -20.62 -13.08
CA LYS A 373 0.90 -20.85 -14.20
C LYS A 373 -0.41 -20.04 -14.16
N VAL A 374 -0.61 -19.16 -13.19
CA VAL A 374 -1.73 -18.20 -13.17
C VAL A 374 -1.30 -16.92 -13.87
N ALA A 375 -2.08 -16.45 -14.84
CA ALA A 375 -1.79 -15.22 -15.59
C ALA A 375 -2.28 -13.98 -14.84
N SER A 376 -1.49 -12.91 -14.89
CA SER A 376 -1.93 -11.57 -14.50
C SER A 376 -2.92 -11.01 -15.53
N GLN A 377 -3.64 -9.97 -15.16
CA GLN A 377 -4.23 -9.10 -16.18
C GLN A 377 -3.13 -8.51 -17.04
N SER A 378 -3.35 -8.51 -18.35
CA SER A 378 -2.43 -7.94 -19.32
C SER A 378 -2.42 -6.43 -19.21
N LYS A 379 -1.22 -5.83 -19.17
CA LYS A 379 -1.06 -4.37 -19.00
C LYS A 379 -0.35 -3.76 -20.21
N PRO A 380 -0.99 -2.81 -20.92
CA PRO A 380 -0.38 -2.14 -22.05
C PRO A 380 0.63 -1.08 -21.59
N TYR A 381 1.64 -0.85 -22.41
CA TYR A 381 2.60 0.26 -22.26
C TYR A 381 3.14 0.68 -23.63
N THR A 382 3.68 1.89 -23.69
CA THR A 382 4.24 2.48 -24.91
C THR A 382 5.64 2.97 -24.61
N LEU A 383 6.60 2.67 -25.49
CA LEU A 383 7.98 3.10 -25.31
C LEU A 383 8.28 4.38 -26.09
N ASP A 384 8.68 5.42 -25.36
CA ASP A 384 9.20 6.67 -25.92
C ASP A 384 10.71 6.55 -26.19
N PHE A 385 11.11 5.53 -26.95
CA PHE A 385 12.51 5.27 -27.27
C PHE A 385 13.08 6.28 -28.26
N PHE A 386 14.18 6.95 -27.87
CA PHE A 386 14.91 7.88 -28.74
C PHE A 386 16.23 7.32 -29.29
N GLY A 387 16.52 6.04 -29.09
CA GLY A 387 17.82 5.44 -29.45
C GLY A 387 18.75 5.41 -28.24
N ARG A 388 19.56 4.35 -28.11
CA ARG A 388 20.61 4.29 -27.08
C ARG A 388 21.60 5.42 -27.33
N THR A 389 21.67 6.36 -26.40
CA THR A 389 22.75 7.34 -26.42
C THR A 389 24.05 6.61 -26.09
N LEU A 390 25.04 6.66 -26.99
CA LEU A 390 26.35 6.06 -26.72
C LEU A 390 26.94 6.66 -25.44
N PRO A 391 27.63 5.88 -24.59
CA PRO A 391 28.30 6.38 -23.41
C PRO A 391 29.14 7.62 -23.72
N LEU A 392 29.22 8.55 -22.78
CA LEU A 392 29.92 9.82 -22.98
C LEU A 392 31.37 9.61 -23.44
N GLU A 393 32.04 8.61 -22.87
CA GLU A 393 33.41 8.21 -23.24
C GLU A 393 33.50 7.82 -24.73
N THR A 394 32.57 6.99 -25.22
CA THR A 394 32.53 6.58 -26.63
C THR A 394 32.24 7.75 -27.56
N ARG A 395 31.37 8.68 -27.13
CA ARG A 395 31.09 9.92 -27.88
C ARG A 395 32.31 10.81 -27.99
N ILE A 396 33.03 11.02 -26.88
CA ILE A 396 34.26 11.82 -26.86
C ILE A 396 35.33 11.17 -27.74
N LEU A 397 35.50 9.85 -27.63
CA LEU A 397 36.48 9.12 -28.46
C LEU A 397 36.18 9.27 -29.96
N MET A 398 34.92 9.08 -30.37
CA MET A 398 34.53 9.29 -31.77
C MET A 398 34.78 10.74 -32.23
N LEU A 399 34.48 11.72 -31.38
CA LEU A 399 34.70 13.13 -31.67
C LEU A 399 36.20 13.41 -31.89
N ILE A 400 37.06 12.89 -31.02
CA ILE A 400 38.53 12.98 -31.16
C ILE A 400 39.00 12.32 -32.46
N CYS A 401 38.51 11.12 -32.77
CA CYS A 401 38.84 10.42 -34.02
C CYS A 401 38.45 11.23 -35.26
N ILE A 402 37.27 11.86 -35.25
CA ILE A 402 36.80 12.73 -36.34
C ILE A 402 37.70 13.96 -36.48
N PHE A 403 38.06 14.61 -35.36
CA PHE A 403 38.97 15.76 -35.38
C PHE A 403 40.37 15.39 -35.89
N LEU A 404 40.90 14.22 -35.50
CA LEU A 404 42.17 13.70 -36.01
C LEU A 404 42.09 13.41 -37.51
N ALA A 405 41.02 12.79 -37.99
CA ALA A 405 40.83 12.52 -39.41
C ALA A 405 40.73 13.82 -40.24
N LEU A 406 40.01 14.82 -39.75
CA LEU A 406 39.91 16.14 -40.41
C LEU A 406 41.25 16.91 -40.38
N GLY A 407 41.97 16.84 -39.26
CA GLY A 407 43.27 17.50 -39.12
C GLY A 407 44.34 16.87 -40.02
N LEU A 408 44.53 15.55 -39.91
CA LEU A 408 45.54 14.81 -40.65
C LEU A 408 45.19 14.62 -42.13
N GLY A 409 43.93 14.40 -42.46
CA GLY A 409 43.47 14.13 -43.83
C GLY A 409 43.05 15.38 -44.60
N GLY A 410 42.64 16.44 -43.92
CA GLY A 410 42.20 17.69 -44.53
C GLY A 410 43.23 18.80 -44.37
N VAL A 411 43.34 19.31 -43.14
CA VAL A 411 44.05 20.57 -42.84
C VAL A 411 45.54 20.48 -43.17
N ILE A 412 46.22 19.42 -42.74
CA ILE A 412 47.68 19.28 -42.95
C ILE A 412 48.02 19.15 -44.44
N PRO A 413 47.40 18.25 -45.23
CA PRO A 413 47.65 18.16 -46.67
C PRO A 413 47.35 19.47 -47.40
N PHE A 414 46.24 20.15 -47.08
CA PHE A 414 45.90 21.43 -47.70
C PHE A 414 46.90 22.54 -47.36
N TYR A 415 47.40 22.56 -46.12
CA TYR A 415 48.40 23.53 -45.69
C TYR A 415 49.72 23.35 -46.47
N TYR A 416 50.22 22.11 -46.54
CA TYR A 416 51.44 21.82 -47.30
C TYR A 416 51.27 22.03 -48.81
N TRP A 417 50.11 21.67 -49.37
CA TRP A 417 49.81 21.92 -50.77
C TRP A 417 49.72 23.42 -51.09
N GLY A 418 49.05 24.20 -50.24
CA GLY A 418 48.99 25.66 -50.37
C GLY A 418 50.36 26.33 -50.24
N LYS A 419 51.24 25.81 -49.37
CA LYS A 419 52.63 26.28 -49.25
C LYS A 419 53.43 25.98 -50.51
N TRP A 420 53.31 24.76 -51.05
CA TRP A 420 53.95 24.36 -52.30
C TRP A 420 53.47 25.19 -53.51
N LEU A 421 52.19 25.52 -53.59
CA LEU A 421 51.66 26.40 -54.63
C LEU A 421 52.23 27.81 -54.54
N LYS A 422 52.41 28.36 -53.33
CA LYS A 422 53.05 29.67 -53.11
C LYS A 422 54.53 29.67 -53.50
N GLU A 423 55.25 28.58 -53.25
CA GLU A 423 56.67 28.45 -53.62
C GLU A 423 56.89 28.35 -55.14
N LYS A 424 55.88 27.94 -55.92
CA LYS A 424 55.92 27.89 -57.40
C LYS A 424 55.50 29.17 -58.10
N GLN A 425 54.95 30.14 -57.38
CA GLN A 425 54.49 31.43 -57.93
C GLN A 425 55.51 32.57 -57.77
N ASN A 426 56.59 32.33 -57.03
CA ASN A 426 57.83 33.10 -57.08
C ASN A 426 58.85 32.37 -57.97
#